data_AF-A0A453MCG5-F1
#
_entry.id   AF-A0A453MCG5-F1
#
_cell.length_a   1.000
_cell.length_b   1.000
_cell.length_c   1.000
_cell.angle_alpha   90.00
_cell.angle_beta   90.00
_cell.angle_gamma   90.00
#
_symmetry.space_group_name_H-M   'P 1'
#
loop_
_entity.id
_entity.type
_entity.pdbx_description
1 polymer ?
#
loop_
_entity_poly.entity_id
_entity_poly.type
_entity_poly.pdbx_seq_one_letter_code
_entity_poly.pdbx_strand_id
1 'polypeptide(L)'
;MFYSKNRFSEFLKFGGYSQEDVLIHKSRARLMQPSFVLVRDQKAKCFLLFIRGAISPRERLTAASSVEVPFHHIVLNEGQIDNVILGYAHCGMLAAARWISNLVMPPLRNAVREFPDYQIKVIGHSMGAGIGAILTYILREHYDFTSCTCLAFGPAACMTWELAESGKDFITSLVNRDDVVPALSKVAMESLRSEVMVSSKLDDPQDEAHLGLFAKISQRVAFAKSHMLSISHSTGKTADPDSSISEPLLKEAVEITQPEENGLKIDCICRCFCRTGHTS
;
A
#
# COMPACT_ATOMS: atom_id res chain seq x y z
N MET A 1 -7.43 -1.59 11.29
CA MET A 1 -6.31 -2.48 10.87
C MET A 1 -5.40 -2.80 12.04
N PHE A 2 -4.89 -4.02 12.06
CA PHE A 2 -4.32 -4.73 13.21
C PHE A 2 -2.78 -4.46 13.31
N TYR A 3 -2.04 -4.60 14.43
CA TYR A 3 -1.94 -5.73 15.37
C TYR A 3 -1.28 -5.33 16.71
N SER A 4 -1.97 -5.50 17.84
CA SER A 4 -1.37 -6.01 19.09
C SER A 4 -1.44 -7.54 19.08
N LYS A 5 -0.93 -8.26 20.11
CA LYS A 5 -1.07 -9.74 20.18
C LYS A 5 -2.54 -10.17 19.99
N ASN A 6 -3.46 -9.54 20.73
CA ASN A 6 -4.89 -9.84 20.74
C ASN A 6 -5.52 -9.67 19.34
N ARG A 7 -5.11 -8.62 18.63
CA ARG A 7 -5.59 -8.32 17.27
C ARG A 7 -5.15 -9.33 16.20
N PHE A 8 -4.12 -10.17 16.46
CA PHE A 8 -3.72 -11.22 15.50
C PHE A 8 -4.59 -12.47 15.67
N SER A 9 -4.90 -12.85 16.91
CA SER A 9 -5.92 -13.86 17.20
C SER A 9 -7.30 -13.46 16.68
N GLU A 10 -7.67 -12.17 16.73
CA GLU A 10 -8.91 -11.66 16.13
C GLU A 10 -8.93 -11.82 14.61
N PHE A 11 -7.85 -11.46 13.91
CA PHE A 11 -7.73 -11.65 12.45
C PHE A 11 -7.89 -13.12 12.06
N LEU A 12 -7.18 -14.03 12.73
CA LEU A 12 -7.29 -15.47 12.46
C LEU A 12 -8.70 -15.99 12.74
N LYS A 13 -9.31 -15.61 13.88
CA LYS A 13 -10.68 -15.97 14.23
C LYS A 13 -11.71 -15.46 13.19
N PHE A 14 -11.54 -14.23 12.71
CA PHE A 14 -12.42 -13.64 11.70
C PHE A 14 -12.27 -14.30 10.33
N GLY A 15 -11.04 -14.61 9.90
CA GLY A 15 -10.77 -15.36 8.68
C GLY A 15 -11.12 -16.86 8.76
N GLY A 16 -11.35 -17.38 9.97
CA GLY A 16 -11.56 -18.81 10.21
C GLY A 16 -10.29 -19.65 10.06
N TYR A 17 -9.12 -19.05 10.30
CA TYR A 17 -7.80 -19.68 10.23
C TYR A 17 -7.32 -20.14 11.61
N SER A 18 -6.56 -21.24 11.65
CA SER A 18 -5.84 -21.67 12.86
C SER A 18 -4.40 -21.11 12.87
N GLN A 19 -3.59 -21.50 13.86
CA GLN A 19 -2.15 -21.21 13.83
C GLN A 19 -1.40 -22.09 12.82
N GLU A 20 -1.89 -23.28 12.47
CA GLU A 20 -1.23 -24.18 11.53
C GLU A 20 -1.39 -23.72 10.07
N ASP A 21 -2.39 -22.88 9.80
CA ASP A 21 -2.56 -22.22 8.50
C ASP A 21 -1.57 -21.06 8.29
N VAL A 22 -0.85 -20.61 9.32
CA VAL A 22 0.07 -19.45 9.23
C VAL A 22 1.48 -19.90 8.84
N LEU A 23 1.85 -19.67 7.58
CA LEU A 23 3.18 -20.03 7.04
C LEU A 23 4.26 -19.05 7.52
N ILE A 24 3.97 -17.75 7.57
CA ILE A 24 4.87 -16.73 8.11
C ILE A 24 4.09 -15.47 8.51
N HIS A 25 4.43 -14.88 9.66
CA HIS A 25 3.85 -13.62 10.16
C HIS A 25 4.96 -12.65 10.61
N LYS A 26 4.88 -11.40 10.16
CA LYS A 26 5.69 -10.27 10.65
C LYS A 26 4.78 -9.14 11.14
N SER A 27 4.65 -9.01 12.46
CA SER A 27 3.78 -8.02 13.12
C SER A 27 4.41 -6.63 13.31
N ARG A 28 5.74 -6.58 13.47
CA ARG A 28 6.49 -5.33 13.74
C ARG A 28 7.00 -4.71 12.45
N ALA A 29 6.36 -3.61 12.03
CA ALA A 29 6.85 -2.82 10.90
C ALA A 29 8.09 -1.99 11.25
N ARG A 30 8.98 -1.81 10.27
CA ARG A 30 10.11 -0.87 10.28
C ARG A 30 10.13 -0.09 8.96
N LEU A 31 11.07 0.84 8.80
CA LEU A 31 11.27 1.54 7.51
C LEU A 31 11.51 0.50 6.40
N MET A 32 10.78 0.60 5.28
CA MET A 32 10.80 -0.39 4.17
C MET A 32 10.52 -1.85 4.58
N GLN A 33 9.95 -2.11 5.76
CA GLN A 33 9.66 -3.47 6.26
C GLN A 33 8.24 -3.47 6.83
N PRO A 34 7.19 -3.57 5.99
CA PRO A 34 5.80 -3.49 6.44
C PRO A 34 5.41 -4.73 7.26
N SER A 35 4.29 -4.64 7.98
CA SER A 35 3.68 -5.82 8.57
C SER A 35 2.97 -6.66 7.50
N PHE A 36 3.17 -7.98 7.52
CA PHE A 36 2.50 -8.91 6.61
C PHE A 36 2.24 -10.27 7.28
N VAL A 37 1.32 -11.05 6.70
CA VAL A 37 1.11 -12.46 7.06
C VAL A 37 0.79 -13.28 5.80
N LEU A 38 1.42 -14.45 5.67
CA LEU A 38 1.10 -15.47 4.68
C LEU A 38 0.30 -16.58 5.39
N VAL A 39 -0.91 -16.86 4.89
CA VAL A 39 -1.74 -17.97 5.36
C VAL A 39 -2.10 -18.92 4.21
N ARG A 40 -2.34 -20.19 4.53
CA ARG A 40 -2.94 -21.18 3.65
C ARG A 40 -4.44 -21.27 3.94
N ASP A 41 -5.25 -20.71 3.04
CA ASP A 41 -6.69 -20.87 3.06
C ASP A 41 -7.08 -22.20 2.41
N GLN A 42 -7.48 -23.17 3.24
CA GLN A 42 -7.89 -24.50 2.80
C GLN A 42 -9.22 -24.49 2.04
N LYS A 43 -10.13 -23.57 2.36
CA LYS A 43 -11.48 -23.49 1.77
C LYS A 43 -11.44 -22.89 0.37
N ALA A 44 -10.65 -21.82 0.20
CA ALA A 44 -10.43 -21.17 -1.08
C ALA A 44 -9.34 -21.86 -1.93
N LYS A 45 -8.63 -22.87 -1.38
CA LYS A 45 -7.43 -23.47 -1.97
C LYS A 45 -6.42 -22.39 -2.42
N CYS A 46 -6.03 -21.53 -1.49
CA CYS A 46 -5.19 -20.38 -1.78
C CYS A 46 -4.10 -20.15 -0.72
N PHE A 47 -2.91 -19.74 -1.15
CA PHE A 47 -1.95 -19.05 -0.29
C PHE A 47 -2.22 -17.55 -0.37
N LEU A 48 -2.68 -16.97 0.75
CA LEU A 48 -3.06 -15.57 0.87
C LEU A 48 -1.98 -14.79 1.61
N LEU A 49 -1.32 -13.86 0.92
CA LEU A 49 -0.32 -12.95 1.49
C LEU A 49 -0.93 -11.58 1.75
N PHE A 50 -1.28 -11.29 3.00
CA PHE A 50 -1.83 -10.01 3.41
C PHE A 50 -0.72 -9.02 3.77
N ILE A 51 -0.67 -7.86 3.10
CA ILE A 51 0.32 -6.79 3.31
C ILE A 51 -0.38 -5.54 3.84
N ARG A 52 0.09 -5.04 4.99
CA ARG A 52 -0.51 -3.88 5.66
C ARG A 52 -0.10 -2.56 4.99
N GLY A 53 -1.05 -1.63 4.89
CA GLY A 53 -0.77 -0.23 4.57
C GLY A 53 0.00 0.51 5.68
N ALA A 54 0.47 1.71 5.36
CA ALA A 54 1.24 2.53 6.30
C ALA A 54 0.34 3.07 7.43
N ILE A 55 0.66 2.72 8.68
CA ILE A 55 -0.04 3.27 9.85
C ILE A 55 0.90 4.01 10.82
N SER A 56 2.18 3.64 10.87
CA SER A 56 3.19 4.32 11.69
C SER A 56 3.90 5.46 10.93
N PRO A 57 4.54 6.43 11.62
CA PRO A 57 5.37 7.44 10.98
C PRO A 57 6.52 6.86 10.13
N ARG A 58 7.11 5.71 10.54
CA ARG A 58 8.18 5.04 9.79
C ARG A 58 7.69 4.38 8.49
N GLU A 59 6.48 3.85 8.50
CA GLU A 59 5.83 3.38 7.26
C GLU A 59 5.38 4.55 6.39
N ARG A 60 4.92 5.67 6.98
CA ARG A 60 4.62 6.89 6.22
C ARG A 60 5.87 7.51 5.57
N LEU A 61 7.05 7.43 6.21
CA LEU A 61 8.33 7.75 5.57
C LEU A 61 8.66 6.81 4.40
N THR A 62 8.22 5.54 4.45
CA THR A 62 8.35 4.60 3.32
C THR A 62 7.46 5.03 2.16
N ALA A 63 6.24 5.51 2.43
CA ALA A 63 5.31 6.05 1.42
C ALA A 63 5.64 7.48 0.94
N ALA A 64 6.39 8.26 1.73
CA ALA A 64 6.77 9.64 1.38
C ALA A 64 8.08 9.72 0.58
N SER A 65 8.74 8.59 0.32
CA SER A 65 9.95 8.53 -0.50
C SER A 65 9.59 8.73 -1.98
N SER A 66 9.58 10.00 -2.42
CA SER A 66 9.31 10.43 -3.81
C SER A 66 10.42 10.07 -4.82
N VAL A 67 11.26 9.09 -4.45
CA VAL A 67 12.36 8.56 -5.27
C VAL A 67 11.85 7.39 -6.08
N GLU A 68 12.02 7.52 -7.38
CA GLU A 68 11.65 6.55 -8.41
C GLU A 68 12.94 5.80 -8.76
N VAL A 69 12.90 4.48 -8.86
CA VAL A 69 14.06 3.65 -9.20
C VAL A 69 13.72 2.73 -10.37
N PRO A 70 14.68 2.41 -11.26
CA PRO A 70 14.44 1.50 -12.36
C PRO A 70 13.89 0.16 -11.89
N PHE A 71 12.82 -0.28 -12.53
CA PHE A 71 12.18 -1.57 -12.31
C PHE A 71 11.77 -2.15 -13.66
N HIS A 72 11.56 -3.46 -13.70
CA HIS A 72 11.18 -4.17 -14.92
C HIS A 72 10.22 -5.30 -14.60
N HIS A 73 9.51 -5.76 -15.63
CA HIS A 73 8.70 -6.97 -15.61
C HIS A 73 9.26 -7.90 -16.68
N ILE A 74 9.73 -9.08 -16.25
CA ILE A 74 10.08 -10.17 -17.16
C ILE A 74 8.81 -10.96 -17.45
N VAL A 75 8.32 -10.90 -18.69
CA VAL A 75 7.19 -11.70 -19.16
C VAL A 75 7.74 -13.08 -19.53
N LEU A 76 7.19 -14.12 -18.90
CA LEU A 76 7.56 -15.51 -19.15
C LEU A 76 6.49 -16.22 -19.98
N ASN A 77 6.92 -16.92 -21.03
CA ASN A 77 6.10 -17.80 -21.86
C ASN A 77 6.76 -19.19 -21.90
N GLU A 78 6.03 -20.23 -21.49
CA GLU A 78 6.55 -21.61 -21.34
C GLU A 78 7.89 -21.73 -20.56
N GLY A 79 8.15 -20.80 -19.63
CA GLY A 79 9.39 -20.74 -18.85
C GLY A 79 10.57 -20.04 -19.55
N GLN A 80 10.39 -19.55 -20.77
CA GLN A 80 11.34 -18.69 -21.48
C GLN A 80 10.98 -17.22 -21.34
N ILE A 81 11.96 -16.32 -21.50
CA ILE A 81 11.72 -14.87 -21.51
C ILE A 81 11.13 -14.48 -22.87
N ASP A 82 9.88 -14.02 -22.86
CA ASP A 82 9.15 -13.56 -24.03
C ASP A 82 9.38 -12.06 -24.28
N ASN A 83 9.30 -11.27 -23.20
CA ASN A 83 9.45 -9.81 -23.26
C ASN A 83 9.99 -9.25 -21.94
N VAL A 84 10.60 -8.06 -21.98
CA VAL A 84 11.05 -7.32 -20.79
C VAL A 84 10.52 -5.89 -20.88
N ILE A 85 9.61 -5.54 -19.98
CA ILE A 85 8.98 -4.22 -19.95
C ILE A 85 9.71 -3.38 -18.90
N LEU A 86 10.31 -2.27 -19.33
CA LEU A 86 11.08 -1.37 -18.48
C LEU A 86 10.20 -0.23 -17.95
N GLY A 87 10.51 0.24 -16.75
CA GLY A 87 9.88 1.43 -16.17
C GLY A 87 10.52 1.83 -14.86
N TYR A 88 9.75 2.55 -14.03
CA TYR A 88 10.19 2.95 -12.69
C TYR A 88 9.18 2.50 -11.64
N ALA A 89 9.68 2.17 -10.45
CA ALA A 89 8.88 1.87 -9.27
C ALA A 89 9.25 2.79 -8.11
N HIS A 90 8.29 2.99 -7.20
CA HIS A 90 8.47 3.76 -5.98
C HIS A 90 9.50 3.06 -5.07
N CYS A 91 10.65 3.71 -4.80
CA CYS A 91 11.80 3.11 -4.11
C CYS A 91 11.44 2.48 -2.76
N GLY A 92 10.71 3.23 -1.92
CA GLY A 92 10.17 2.73 -0.65
C GLY A 92 9.38 1.42 -0.76
N MET A 93 8.49 1.33 -1.76
CA MET A 93 7.63 0.16 -1.94
C MET A 93 8.36 -1.00 -2.62
N LEU A 94 9.28 -0.74 -3.57
CA LEU A 94 10.10 -1.77 -4.20
C LEU A 94 11.06 -2.45 -3.20
N ALA A 95 11.71 -1.67 -2.33
CA ALA A 95 12.56 -2.24 -1.29
C ALA A 95 11.75 -3.09 -0.30
N ALA A 96 10.53 -2.65 0.06
CA ALA A 96 9.61 -3.43 0.87
C ALA A 96 9.17 -4.72 0.18
N ALA A 97 8.85 -4.68 -1.11
CA ALA A 97 8.49 -5.86 -1.90
C ALA A 97 9.65 -6.88 -1.93
N ARG A 98 10.89 -6.43 -2.24
CA ARG A 98 12.10 -7.28 -2.20
C ARG A 98 12.41 -7.84 -0.82
N TRP A 99 12.10 -7.11 0.25
CA TRP A 99 12.25 -7.62 1.62
C TRP A 99 11.22 -8.70 1.96
N ILE A 100 9.96 -8.53 1.52
CA ILE A 100 8.91 -9.56 1.70
C ILE A 100 9.23 -10.80 0.86
N SER A 101 9.64 -10.65 -0.40
CA SER A 101 9.94 -11.80 -1.29
C SER A 101 10.99 -12.73 -0.68
N ASN A 102 12.09 -12.17 -0.19
CA ASN A 102 13.18 -12.92 0.46
C ASN A 102 12.71 -13.73 1.70
N LEU A 103 11.64 -13.30 2.37
CA LEU A 103 11.07 -13.98 3.54
C LEU A 103 9.93 -14.96 3.18
N VAL A 104 9.19 -14.68 2.11
CA VAL A 104 8.00 -15.44 1.69
C VAL A 104 8.35 -16.59 0.75
N MET A 105 9.31 -16.42 -0.16
CA MET A 105 9.62 -17.42 -1.19
C MET A 105 10.03 -18.79 -0.62
N PRO A 106 10.84 -18.90 0.45
CA PRO A 106 11.19 -20.21 1.02
C PRO A 106 9.99 -21.02 1.57
N PRO A 107 9.15 -20.49 2.51
CA PRO A 107 7.98 -21.24 2.97
C PRO A 107 6.92 -21.42 1.88
N LEU A 108 6.75 -20.45 0.97
CA LEU A 108 5.80 -20.56 -0.14
C LEU A 108 6.19 -21.67 -1.13
N ARG A 109 7.48 -21.80 -1.48
CA ARG A 109 7.97 -22.89 -2.35
C ARG A 109 7.70 -24.27 -1.75
N ASN A 110 7.88 -24.43 -0.44
CA ASN A 110 7.58 -25.70 0.22
C ASN A 110 6.06 -25.99 0.16
N ALA A 111 5.23 -25.00 0.48
CA ALA A 111 3.79 -25.17 0.50
C ALA A 111 3.19 -25.39 -0.90
N VAL A 112 3.70 -24.75 -1.96
CA VAL A 112 3.27 -24.98 -3.35
C VAL A 112 3.62 -26.41 -3.82
N ARG A 113 4.70 -27.01 -3.32
CA ARG A 113 5.04 -28.42 -3.62
C ARG A 113 4.12 -29.40 -2.89
N GLU A 114 3.67 -29.06 -1.70
CA GLU A 114 2.75 -29.87 -0.90
C GLU A 114 1.29 -29.75 -1.40
N PHE A 115 0.90 -28.57 -1.86
CA PHE A 115 -0.44 -28.25 -2.35
C PHE A 115 -0.39 -27.62 -3.76
N PRO A 116 -0.07 -28.40 -4.81
CA PRO A 116 0.14 -27.88 -6.17
C PRO A 116 -1.13 -27.37 -6.86
N ASP A 117 -2.31 -27.68 -6.32
CA ASP A 117 -3.60 -27.19 -6.80
C ASP A 117 -4.02 -25.85 -6.16
N TYR A 118 -3.20 -25.28 -5.25
CA TYR A 118 -3.51 -24.02 -4.56
C TYR A 118 -3.03 -22.80 -5.35
N GLN A 119 -3.89 -21.78 -5.45
CA GLN A 119 -3.53 -20.50 -6.08
C GLN A 119 -2.71 -19.61 -5.13
N ILE A 120 -1.93 -18.68 -5.67
CA ILE A 120 -1.19 -17.70 -4.87
C ILE A 120 -1.83 -16.32 -5.07
N LYS A 121 -2.23 -15.67 -3.97
CA LYS A 121 -2.86 -14.34 -3.99
C LYS A 121 -2.21 -13.39 -3.00
N VAL A 122 -1.69 -12.27 -3.51
CA VAL A 122 -1.22 -11.15 -2.69
C VAL A 122 -2.39 -10.20 -2.47
N ILE A 123 -2.64 -9.79 -1.23
CA ILE A 123 -3.74 -8.89 -0.86
C ILE A 123 -3.15 -7.73 -0.09
N GLY A 124 -3.45 -6.50 -0.51
CA GLY A 124 -2.93 -5.30 0.16
C GLY A 124 -3.93 -4.15 0.16
N HIS A 125 -3.68 -3.16 1.01
CA HIS A 125 -4.45 -1.92 1.08
C HIS A 125 -3.54 -0.68 1.12
N SER A 126 -3.90 0.40 0.41
CA SER A 126 -3.14 1.66 0.37
C SER A 126 -1.68 1.42 -0.06
N MET A 127 -0.68 1.86 0.73
CA MET A 127 0.73 1.53 0.49
C MET A 127 0.96 0.01 0.38
N GLY A 128 0.24 -0.80 1.17
CA GLY A 128 0.37 -2.27 1.14
C GLY A 128 -0.14 -2.89 -0.16
N ALA A 129 -1.11 -2.24 -0.83
CA ALA A 129 -1.56 -2.64 -2.15
C ALA A 129 -0.52 -2.32 -3.23
N GLY A 130 0.14 -1.15 -3.17
CA GLY A 130 1.25 -0.82 -4.07
C GLY A 130 2.46 -1.74 -3.90
N ILE A 131 2.82 -2.07 -2.64
CA ILE A 131 3.85 -3.07 -2.33
C ILE A 131 3.43 -4.45 -2.84
N GLY A 132 2.16 -4.84 -2.68
CA GLY A 132 1.63 -6.11 -3.15
C GLY A 132 1.65 -6.25 -4.67
N ALA A 133 1.34 -5.16 -5.39
CA ALA A 133 1.44 -5.12 -6.84
C ALA A 133 2.89 -5.36 -7.30
N ILE A 134 3.86 -4.58 -6.79
CA ILE A 134 5.29 -4.75 -7.12
C ILE A 134 5.78 -6.16 -6.74
N LEU A 135 5.41 -6.67 -5.57
CA LEU A 135 5.77 -8.01 -5.13
C LEU A 135 5.24 -9.10 -6.06
N THR A 136 4.07 -8.91 -6.65
CA THR A 136 3.46 -9.89 -7.56
C THR A 136 4.27 -10.02 -8.85
N TYR A 137 4.83 -8.94 -9.39
CA TYR A 137 5.82 -9.02 -10.48
C TYR A 137 7.04 -9.87 -10.05
N ILE A 138 7.67 -9.51 -8.92
CA ILE A 138 8.85 -10.21 -8.40
C ILE A 138 8.58 -11.71 -8.16
N LEU A 139 7.39 -12.08 -7.70
CA LEU A 139 7.02 -13.49 -7.54
C LEU A 139 6.89 -14.20 -8.89
N ARG A 140 6.21 -13.58 -9.88
CA ARG A 140 5.93 -14.18 -11.20
C ARG A 140 7.19 -14.40 -12.05
N GLU A 141 8.29 -13.71 -11.77
CA GLU A 141 9.62 -13.97 -12.36
C GLU A 141 10.17 -15.36 -11.97
N HIS A 142 9.63 -16.01 -10.93
CA HIS A 142 9.95 -17.39 -10.59
C HIS A 142 8.88 -18.34 -11.14
N TYR A 143 9.34 -19.37 -11.87
CA TYR A 143 8.51 -20.41 -12.49
C TYR A 143 7.44 -20.98 -11.53
N ASP A 144 7.84 -21.30 -10.29
CA ASP A 144 6.96 -21.84 -9.23
C ASP A 144 5.75 -20.95 -8.89
N PHE A 145 5.82 -19.64 -9.16
CA PHE A 145 4.82 -18.63 -8.75
C PHE A 145 4.25 -17.82 -9.92
N THR A 146 4.41 -18.30 -11.16
CA THR A 146 3.87 -17.69 -12.39
C THR A 146 2.35 -17.51 -12.40
N SER A 147 1.61 -18.24 -11.56
CA SER A 147 0.16 -18.10 -11.36
C SER A 147 -0.23 -17.04 -10.31
N CYS A 148 0.73 -16.35 -9.69
CA CYS A 148 0.47 -15.40 -8.61
C CYS A 148 -0.36 -14.19 -9.10
N THR A 149 -1.36 -13.80 -8.31
CA THR A 149 -2.28 -12.68 -8.59
C THR A 149 -2.31 -11.70 -7.42
N CYS A 150 -2.69 -10.44 -7.65
CA CYS A 150 -2.82 -9.41 -6.63
C CYS A 150 -4.24 -8.84 -6.55
N LEU A 151 -4.74 -8.63 -5.32
CA LEU A 151 -5.93 -7.86 -5.01
C LEU A 151 -5.52 -6.60 -4.27
N ALA A 152 -5.54 -5.48 -4.98
CA ALA A 152 -5.00 -4.19 -4.55
C ALA A 152 -6.13 -3.23 -4.18
N PHE A 153 -6.40 -3.04 -2.89
CA PHE A 153 -7.43 -2.11 -2.41
C PHE A 153 -6.86 -0.69 -2.23
N GLY A 154 -7.42 0.30 -2.92
CA GLY A 154 -6.98 1.70 -2.89
C GLY A 154 -5.46 1.88 -3.11
N PRO A 155 -4.84 1.26 -4.13
CA PRO A 155 -3.38 1.23 -4.26
C PRO A 155 -2.79 2.63 -4.35
N ALA A 156 -1.77 2.90 -3.52
CA ALA A 156 -0.92 4.06 -3.71
C ALA A 156 -0.15 3.94 -5.03
N ALA A 157 0.03 5.06 -5.74
CA ALA A 157 0.80 5.10 -6.99
C ALA A 157 2.23 4.57 -6.76
N CYS A 158 2.58 3.49 -7.45
CA CYS A 158 3.75 2.66 -7.11
C CYS A 158 4.67 2.30 -8.27
N MET A 159 4.23 2.47 -9.53
CA MET A 159 5.03 2.23 -10.74
C MET A 159 4.54 3.06 -11.93
N THR A 160 5.33 3.12 -13.02
CA THR A 160 4.93 3.77 -14.27
C THR A 160 3.79 3.05 -14.99
N TRP A 161 3.14 3.74 -15.93
CA TRP A 161 1.97 3.22 -16.65
C TRP A 161 2.27 1.95 -17.44
N GLU A 162 3.42 1.89 -18.11
CA GLU A 162 3.83 0.77 -18.97
C GLU A 162 3.98 -0.51 -18.14
N LEU A 163 4.53 -0.38 -16.94
CA LEU A 163 4.57 -1.47 -15.96
C LEU A 163 3.14 -1.81 -15.52
N ALA A 164 2.35 -0.84 -15.05
CA ALA A 164 1.00 -1.08 -14.53
C ALA A 164 0.06 -1.79 -15.55
N GLU A 165 0.09 -1.36 -16.82
CA GLU A 165 -0.68 -1.97 -17.92
C GLU A 165 -0.22 -3.40 -18.21
N SER A 166 1.07 -3.70 -18.07
CA SER A 166 1.60 -5.07 -18.24
C SER A 166 1.13 -6.07 -17.16
N GLY A 167 0.58 -5.58 -16.05
CA GLY A 167 0.05 -6.40 -14.97
C GLY A 167 -1.46 -6.59 -14.98
N LYS A 168 -2.20 -6.03 -15.94
CA LYS A 168 -3.67 -6.02 -15.93
C LYS A 168 -4.32 -7.40 -15.80
N ASP A 169 -3.66 -8.45 -16.30
CA ASP A 169 -4.18 -9.82 -16.29
C ASP A 169 -3.98 -10.52 -14.93
N PHE A 170 -3.17 -9.94 -14.02
CA PHE A 170 -2.88 -10.52 -12.70
C PHE A 170 -2.95 -9.53 -11.53
N ILE A 171 -3.14 -8.23 -11.76
CA ILE A 171 -3.32 -7.20 -10.74
C ILE A 171 -4.74 -6.61 -10.83
N THR A 172 -5.61 -6.98 -9.90
CA THR A 172 -6.96 -6.40 -9.76
C THR A 172 -6.93 -5.25 -8.76
N SER A 173 -7.16 -4.02 -9.23
CA SER A 173 -7.22 -2.82 -8.38
C SER A 173 -8.66 -2.42 -8.05
N LEU A 174 -9.01 -2.38 -6.77
CA LEU A 174 -10.32 -1.91 -6.28
C LEU A 174 -10.15 -0.50 -5.70
N VAL A 175 -10.73 0.49 -6.38
CA VAL A 175 -10.67 1.90 -5.98
C VAL A 175 -12.08 2.38 -5.68
N ASN A 176 -12.31 2.88 -4.46
CA ASN A 176 -13.56 3.59 -4.16
C ASN A 176 -13.59 4.90 -4.95
N ARG A 177 -14.76 5.33 -5.44
CA ARG A 177 -14.92 6.50 -6.31
C ARG A 177 -14.32 7.79 -5.72
N ASP A 178 -14.36 7.91 -4.40
CA ASP A 178 -13.88 9.06 -3.64
C ASP A 178 -12.49 8.86 -3.00
N ASP A 179 -11.83 7.72 -3.26
CA ASP A 179 -10.48 7.44 -2.78
C ASP A 179 -9.43 8.19 -3.62
N VAL A 180 -8.70 9.08 -2.97
CA VAL A 180 -7.61 9.85 -3.59
C VAL A 180 -6.23 9.19 -3.45
N VAL A 181 -6.08 8.09 -2.71
CA VAL A 181 -4.79 7.41 -2.54
C VAL A 181 -4.15 6.97 -3.87
N PRO A 182 -4.91 6.41 -4.86
CA PRO A 182 -4.38 6.16 -6.19
C PRO A 182 -4.06 7.42 -6.99
N ALA A 183 -4.74 8.53 -6.68
CA ALA A 183 -4.50 9.82 -7.30
C ALA A 183 -3.32 10.59 -6.66
N LEU A 184 -2.85 10.22 -5.46
CA LEU A 184 -1.72 10.87 -4.77
C LEU A 184 -0.36 10.37 -5.31
N SER A 185 -0.09 10.63 -6.59
CA SER A 185 1.24 10.47 -7.20
C SER A 185 2.07 11.75 -7.08
N LYS A 186 3.38 11.66 -7.29
CA LYS A 186 4.28 12.84 -7.37
C LYS A 186 3.83 13.85 -8.42
N VAL A 187 3.35 13.38 -9.57
CA VAL A 187 2.80 14.22 -10.66
C VAL A 187 1.55 14.95 -10.18
N ALA A 188 0.62 14.25 -9.53
CA ALA A 188 -0.59 14.87 -9.00
C ALA A 188 -0.31 15.81 -7.82
N MET A 189 0.68 15.51 -6.97
CA MET A 189 1.13 16.43 -5.93
C MET A 189 1.75 17.70 -6.51
N GLU A 190 2.48 17.61 -7.61
CA GLU A 190 3.04 18.77 -8.29
C GLU A 190 1.96 19.57 -9.03
N SER A 191 0.99 18.89 -9.67
CA SER A 191 -0.21 19.54 -10.22
C SER A 191 -1.02 20.25 -9.13
N LEU A 192 -1.24 19.62 -7.97
CA LEU A 192 -1.90 20.23 -6.82
C LEU A 192 -1.10 21.41 -6.25
N ARG A 193 0.24 21.34 -6.22
CA ARG A 193 1.08 22.48 -5.85
C ARG A 193 0.96 23.62 -6.84
N SER A 194 0.99 23.35 -8.14
CA SER A 194 0.81 24.38 -9.16
C SER A 194 -0.59 24.99 -9.12
N GLU A 195 -1.65 24.18 -8.95
CA GLU A 195 -3.04 24.65 -8.79
C GLU A 195 -3.16 25.54 -7.54
N VAL A 196 -2.58 25.13 -6.40
CA VAL A 196 -2.59 25.92 -5.16
C VAL A 196 -1.75 27.19 -5.29
N MET A 197 -0.59 27.15 -5.94
CA MET A 197 0.26 28.34 -6.17
C MET A 197 -0.32 29.33 -7.18
N VAL A 198 -1.15 28.85 -8.12
CA VAL A 198 -1.94 29.72 -9.02
C VAL A 198 -3.13 30.30 -8.26
N SER A 199 -3.82 29.47 -7.47
CA SER A 199 -4.93 29.89 -6.60
C SER A 199 -4.51 30.97 -5.60
N SER A 200 -3.32 30.86 -4.98
CA SER A 200 -2.74 31.90 -4.09
C SER A 200 -2.16 33.12 -4.81
N LYS A 201 -2.37 33.22 -6.13
CA LYS A 201 -2.04 34.41 -6.95
C LYS A 201 -3.29 35.06 -7.55
N LEU A 202 -4.47 34.51 -7.26
CA LEU A 202 -5.77 34.97 -7.77
C LEU A 202 -6.65 35.50 -6.62
N ASP A 203 -6.03 36.20 -5.66
CA ASP A 203 -6.73 36.96 -4.60
C ASP A 203 -7.30 38.29 -5.13
N ASP A 204 -7.96 38.27 -6.29
CA ASP A 204 -8.74 39.41 -6.83
C ASP A 204 -10.24 39.02 -6.84
N PRO A 205 -11.10 39.62 -6.00
CA PRO A 205 -12.36 39.00 -5.58
C PRO A 205 -13.53 39.30 -6.53
N GLN A 206 -13.48 38.82 -7.78
CA GLN A 206 -14.63 38.81 -8.71
C GLN A 206 -14.68 37.55 -9.57
N ASP A 207 -15.29 36.47 -9.08
CA ASP A 207 -16.21 35.58 -9.86
C ASP A 207 -16.73 34.39 -9.03
N GLU A 208 -18.05 34.12 -9.06
CA GLU A 208 -18.68 33.00 -8.33
C GLU A 208 -18.13 31.62 -8.73
N ALA A 209 -17.67 31.47 -9.98
CA ALA A 209 -17.09 30.24 -10.49
C ALA A 209 -15.87 29.77 -9.69
N HIS A 210 -15.11 30.71 -9.11
CA HIS A 210 -13.93 30.38 -8.32
C HIS A 210 -14.28 29.73 -6.99
N LEU A 211 -15.39 30.08 -6.33
CA LEU A 211 -15.73 29.56 -5.00
C LEU A 211 -15.84 28.02 -5.00
N GLY A 212 -16.42 27.44 -6.06
CA GLY A 212 -16.52 26.00 -6.25
C GLY A 212 -15.18 25.31 -6.59
N LEU A 213 -14.22 26.04 -7.18
CA LEU A 213 -12.86 25.56 -7.42
C LEU A 213 -12.02 25.62 -6.13
N PHE A 214 -12.03 26.76 -5.43
CA PHE A 214 -11.40 26.95 -4.13
C PHE A 214 -11.93 25.95 -3.10
N ALA A 215 -13.23 25.64 -3.07
CA ALA A 215 -13.79 24.60 -2.19
C ALA A 215 -13.22 23.19 -2.51
N LYS A 216 -13.11 22.82 -3.79
CA LYS A 216 -12.53 21.53 -4.22
C LYS A 216 -11.03 21.45 -3.94
N ILE A 217 -10.29 22.54 -4.18
CA ILE A 217 -8.86 22.66 -3.85
C ILE A 217 -8.69 22.57 -2.32
N SER A 218 -9.48 23.30 -1.55
CA SER A 218 -9.45 23.30 -0.08
C SER A 218 -9.75 21.92 0.50
N GLN A 219 -10.76 21.20 0.00
CA GLN A 219 -11.01 19.81 0.38
C GLN A 219 -9.83 18.88 0.04
N ARG A 220 -9.25 18.98 -1.17
CA ARG A 220 -8.08 18.19 -1.57
C ARG A 220 -6.84 18.51 -0.73
N VAL A 221 -6.62 19.78 -0.40
CA VAL A 221 -5.50 20.25 0.45
C VAL A 221 -5.72 19.84 1.91
N ALA A 222 -6.95 19.92 2.44
CA ALA A 222 -7.28 19.46 3.78
C ALA A 222 -7.11 17.95 3.91
N PHE A 223 -7.52 17.18 2.90
CA PHE A 223 -7.29 15.73 2.84
C PHE A 223 -5.79 15.40 2.72
N ALA A 224 -5.06 16.10 1.84
CA ALA A 224 -3.62 15.93 1.71
C ALA A 224 -2.88 16.27 3.03
N LYS A 225 -3.30 17.33 3.74
CA LYS A 225 -2.78 17.69 5.09
C LYS A 225 -3.19 16.69 6.18
N SER A 226 -4.34 16.02 6.08
CA SER A 226 -4.74 15.00 7.06
C SER A 226 -3.93 13.71 6.90
N HIS A 227 -3.46 13.41 5.69
CA HIS A 227 -2.64 12.22 5.39
C HIS A 227 -1.13 12.49 5.42
N MET A 228 -0.68 13.71 5.05
CA MET A 228 0.68 14.20 5.26
C MET A 228 0.76 15.02 6.55
N LEU A 229 1.21 14.39 7.64
CA LEU A 229 1.51 15.12 8.87
C LEU A 229 2.58 16.19 8.60
N SER A 230 2.34 17.39 9.15
CA SER A 230 3.25 18.52 9.07
C SER A 230 4.61 18.20 9.70
N ILE A 231 5.69 18.33 8.92
CA ILE A 231 7.03 18.47 9.49
C ILE A 231 7.16 19.91 9.97
N SER A 232 6.76 20.16 11.21
CA SER A 232 7.06 21.42 11.89
C SER A 232 8.54 21.44 12.27
N HIS A 233 9.34 22.18 11.50
CA HIS A 233 10.73 22.47 11.85
C HIS A 233 10.76 23.38 13.09
N SER A 234 11.04 22.82 14.27
CA SER A 234 11.38 23.60 15.45
C SER A 234 12.87 23.94 15.42
N THR A 235 13.24 25.09 14.86
CA THR A 235 14.57 25.66 15.05
C THR A 235 14.67 26.24 16.47
N GLY A 236 15.31 25.51 17.37
CA GLY A 236 15.57 25.95 18.74
C GLY A 236 16.82 25.26 19.29
N LYS A 237 17.92 26.01 19.42
CA LYS A 237 19.15 25.55 20.08
C LYS A 237 19.05 25.80 21.59
N THR A 238 19.35 24.78 22.39
CA THR A 238 20.09 24.89 23.67
C THR A 238 20.75 23.53 23.98
N ALA A 239 21.92 23.56 24.63
CA ALA A 239 22.68 22.36 25.00
C ALA A 239 22.28 21.84 26.40
N ASP A 240 22.48 20.55 26.68
CA ASP A 240 23.55 20.04 27.57
C ASP A 240 23.51 18.49 27.72
N PRO A 241 24.52 17.83 28.38
CA PRO A 241 24.80 16.40 28.19
C PRO A 241 24.31 15.45 29.32
N ASP A 242 24.52 14.14 29.06
CA ASP A 242 24.59 13.00 29.98
C ASP A 242 23.34 12.40 30.67
N SER A 243 23.49 11.12 31.05
CA SER A 243 22.66 10.27 31.94
C SER A 243 21.31 9.71 31.45
N SER A 244 21.40 8.59 30.73
CA SER A 244 20.99 7.23 31.16
C SER A 244 19.79 6.95 32.12
N ILE A 245 19.11 5.82 31.85
CA ILE A 245 18.32 4.92 32.75
C ILE A 245 16.77 5.09 32.86
N SER A 246 16.09 3.94 32.70
CA SER A 246 14.75 3.50 33.21
C SER A 246 13.41 4.14 32.78
N GLU A 247 12.58 3.32 32.11
CA GLU A 247 11.15 3.10 32.45
C GLU A 247 11.04 2.50 33.88
N PRO A 248 9.95 2.71 34.68
CA PRO A 248 8.65 2.12 34.31
C PRO A 248 7.33 2.70 34.91
N LEU A 249 6.21 2.25 34.30
CA LEU A 249 4.88 1.92 34.89
C LEU A 249 4.06 2.99 35.66
N LEU A 250 2.78 3.16 35.26
CA LEU A 250 1.55 2.69 35.97
C LEU A 250 0.26 3.34 35.37
N LYS A 251 -0.73 2.49 35.01
CA LYS A 251 -2.19 2.57 35.34
C LYS A 251 -3.05 3.77 34.85
N GLU A 252 -4.37 3.68 34.68
CA GLU A 252 -5.37 2.57 34.70
C GLU A 252 -6.67 2.98 33.97
N ALA A 253 -7.39 2.00 33.37
CA ALA A 253 -8.86 1.96 33.11
C ALA A 253 -9.50 3.12 32.27
N VAL A 254 -10.77 3.10 31.81
CA VAL A 254 -11.97 2.25 32.00
C VAL A 254 -12.66 1.98 30.63
N GLU A 255 -13.53 0.98 30.56
CA GLU A 255 -14.37 0.56 29.41
C GLU A 255 -15.60 1.47 29.10
N ILE A 256 -16.38 1.08 28.07
CA ILE A 256 -17.79 1.40 27.68
C ILE A 256 -17.91 1.87 26.21
N THR A 257 -18.83 1.43 25.33
CA THR A 257 -19.65 0.19 25.14
C THR A 257 -20.04 0.12 23.62
N GLN A 258 -20.60 -0.99 23.12
CA GLN A 258 -21.18 -1.16 21.76
C GLN A 258 -22.70 -0.78 21.72
N PRO A 259 -23.50 -1.02 20.65
CA PRO A 259 -23.22 -1.33 19.23
C PRO A 259 -23.97 -0.38 18.25
N GLU A 260 -23.83 -0.57 16.93
CA GLU A 260 -24.93 -1.03 16.05
C GLU A 260 -24.50 -1.21 14.58
N GLU A 261 -25.27 -2.02 13.86
CA GLU A 261 -25.02 -2.42 12.47
C GLU A 261 -25.46 -1.35 11.46
N ASN A 262 -24.87 -1.37 10.25
CA ASN A 262 -25.61 -1.71 9.04
C ASN A 262 -24.69 -1.86 7.83
N GLY A 263 -24.97 -2.86 6.99
CA GLY A 263 -24.17 -3.16 5.80
C GLY A 263 -24.53 -2.26 4.62
N LEU A 264 -23.53 -1.92 3.79
CA LEU A 264 -23.73 -1.27 2.49
C LEU A 264 -23.08 -2.10 1.37
N LYS A 265 -23.83 -2.33 0.30
CA LYS A 265 -23.31 -2.88 -0.96
C LYS A 265 -22.27 -1.93 -1.55
N ILE A 266 -21.19 -2.46 -2.09
CA ILE A 266 -20.15 -1.70 -2.80
C ILE A 266 -20.22 -2.05 -4.29
N ASP A 267 -20.66 -1.09 -5.11
CA ASP A 267 -20.55 -1.19 -6.57
C ASP A 267 -19.10 -0.95 -6.99
N CYS A 268 -18.45 -1.99 -7.51
CA CYS A 268 -17.05 -1.93 -7.93
C CYS A 268 -16.91 -1.36 -9.35
N ILE A 269 -16.27 -0.19 -9.47
CA ILE A 269 -15.87 0.37 -10.77
C ILE A 269 -14.38 0.11 -11.00
N CYS A 270 -14.06 -0.86 -11.87
CA CYS A 270 -12.70 -1.01 -12.39
C CYS A 270 -12.37 0.18 -13.32
N ARG A 271 -11.50 1.08 -12.84
CA ARG A 271 -10.77 2.02 -13.69
C ARG A 271 -9.30 1.98 -13.30
N CYS A 272 -8.45 1.48 -14.20
CA CYS A 272 -7.01 1.56 -14.03
C CYS A 272 -6.56 3.03 -14.06
N PHE A 273 -5.77 3.44 -13.07
CA PHE A 273 -5.36 4.84 -12.89
C PHE A 273 -4.01 5.14 -13.53
N CYS A 274 -4.03 5.57 -14.80
CA CYS A 274 -3.37 6.81 -15.22
C CYS A 274 -4.28 7.46 -16.27
N ARG A 275 -4.58 8.76 -16.12
CA ARG A 275 -5.13 9.52 -17.25
C ARG A 275 -4.00 9.77 -18.24
N THR A 276 -4.17 9.29 -19.46
CA THR A 276 -3.19 9.37 -20.53
C THR A 276 -3.09 10.77 -21.13
N GLY A 277 -1.92 11.03 -21.74
CA GLY A 277 -1.76 11.73 -23.01
C GLY A 277 -2.40 13.10 -23.19
N HIS A 278 -1.57 14.14 -23.27
CA HIS A 278 -1.91 15.26 -24.16
C HIS A 278 -1.91 14.74 -25.60
N THR A 279 -3.06 14.87 -26.26
CA THR A 279 -3.14 14.84 -27.73
C THR A 279 -2.59 16.15 -28.27
N SER A 280 -1.65 16.07 -29.19
CA SER A 280 -1.19 17.14 -30.08
C SER A 280 -0.76 16.51 -31.38
#